data_AF-A0A523N397-F1
#
_entry.id   AF-A0A523N397-F1
#
_cell.length_a   1.000
_cell.length_b   1.000
_cell.length_c   1.000
_cell.angle_alpha   90.00
_cell.angle_beta   90.00
_cell.angle_gamma   90.00
#
_symmetry.space_group_name_H-M   'P 1'
#
loop_
_entity.id
_entity.type
_entity.pdbx_description
1 polymer ?
#
loop_
_entity_poly.entity_id
_entity_poly.type
_entity_poly.pdbx_seq_one_letter_code
_entity_poly.pdbx_strand_id
1 'polypeptide(L)'
;IKIKQPGDRLRAARQIMKTGVKSVLIKGGHAKKHCDDFFFDGKRSWEFESVRLRPDGLHGTGCVLSAAVASGLAQGLDLPTAIRHAKGFIRTAISSGILSGKGVGSVDPLAVFHRSRQRFELLQSVSAALEVLKENKIGNLIPEVQSNIGVGLPGAEGVADVVAIPGRIVKRGRDIFTVAQPQFGASRHVAKIVLTVMRFDPSQRAVMNIKFTGSLLKACQRLGFKIGSFSRADEPKSVKQLEGSSLEWGTRQAIRACGFVPDIIYDLGGQGKEEMIRVIASDVGSLLDKILKIHQRIQKDSPPQETDPWRKH
;
A
#
# COMPACT_ATOMS: atom_id res chain seq x y z
N ILE A 1 -10.75 -37.23 21.65
CA ILE A 1 -10.88 -36.07 22.59
C ILE A 1 -11.67 -34.98 21.86
N LYS A 2 -12.81 -34.54 22.39
CA LYS A 2 -13.54 -33.37 21.83
C LYS A 2 -12.90 -32.08 22.37
N ILE A 3 -12.61 -31.11 21.52
CA ILE A 3 -12.05 -29.80 21.90
C ILE A 3 -13.20 -28.81 21.97
N LYS A 4 -13.55 -28.36 23.18
CA LYS A 4 -14.63 -27.39 23.43
C LYS A 4 -14.10 -26.06 23.97
N GLN A 5 -13.00 -26.08 24.72
CA GLN A 5 -12.38 -24.90 25.31
C GLN A 5 -10.86 -24.89 25.10
N PRO A 6 -10.17 -23.74 25.24
CA PRO A 6 -8.72 -23.65 25.02
C PRO A 6 -7.90 -24.69 25.80
N GLY A 7 -8.25 -24.96 27.06
CA GLY A 7 -7.59 -25.97 27.91
C GLY A 7 -7.65 -27.42 27.38
N ASP A 8 -8.62 -27.74 26.50
CA ASP A 8 -8.72 -29.06 25.87
C ASP A 8 -7.60 -29.30 24.85
N ARG A 9 -7.04 -28.22 24.27
CA ARG A 9 -5.98 -28.31 23.26
C ARG A 9 -4.70 -28.89 23.85
N LEU A 10 -4.32 -28.48 25.06
CA LEU A 10 -3.16 -29.03 25.75
C LEU A 10 -3.36 -30.51 26.12
N ARG A 11 -4.57 -30.91 26.54
CA ARG A 11 -4.89 -32.33 26.80
C ARG A 11 -4.81 -33.15 25.52
N ALA A 12 -5.36 -32.64 24.42
CA ALA A 12 -5.29 -33.29 23.11
C ALA A 12 -3.83 -33.43 22.63
N ALA A 13 -3.03 -32.36 22.75
CA ALA A 13 -1.61 -32.39 22.39
C ALA A 13 -0.84 -33.44 23.21
N ARG A 14 -1.03 -33.48 24.54
CA ARG A 14 -0.40 -34.49 25.41
C ARG A 14 -0.79 -35.92 25.04
N GLN A 15 -2.03 -36.15 24.60
CA GLN A 15 -2.45 -37.47 24.14
C GLN A 15 -1.79 -37.84 22.80
N ILE A 16 -1.68 -36.90 21.85
CA ILE A 16 -0.99 -37.13 20.58
C ILE A 16 0.51 -37.39 20.83
N MET A 17 1.14 -36.70 21.77
CA MET A 17 2.55 -36.95 22.14
C MET A 17 2.81 -38.40 22.59
N LYS A 18 1.80 -39.13 23.09
CA LYS A 18 1.94 -40.56 23.45
C LYS A 18 2.21 -41.46 22.24
N THR A 19 1.99 -40.97 21.01
CA THR A 19 2.37 -41.72 19.79
C THR A 19 3.87 -41.63 19.48
N GLY A 20 4.66 -40.94 20.30
CA GLY A 20 6.12 -40.81 20.14
C GLY A 20 6.58 -39.55 19.41
N VAL A 21 5.65 -38.68 18.99
CA VAL A 21 6.02 -37.37 18.42
C VAL A 21 6.59 -36.45 19.48
N LYS A 22 7.54 -35.59 19.09
CA LYS A 22 8.23 -34.66 20.01
C LYS A 22 7.50 -33.33 20.18
N SER A 23 6.59 -33.01 19.27
CA SER A 23 5.83 -31.76 19.29
C SER A 23 4.54 -31.89 18.47
N VAL A 24 3.56 -31.03 18.76
CA VAL A 24 2.22 -31.09 18.15
C VAL A 24 1.73 -29.68 17.83
N LEU A 25 1.32 -29.45 16.58
CA LEU A 25 0.58 -28.28 16.14
C LEU A 25 -0.88 -28.66 15.85
N ILE A 26 -1.82 -28.06 16.58
CA ILE A 26 -3.26 -28.24 16.41
C ILE A 26 -3.83 -27.00 15.74
N LYS A 27 -4.37 -27.16 14.53
CA LYS A 27 -4.98 -26.06 13.78
C LYS A 27 -6.37 -25.70 14.33
N GLY A 28 -6.66 -24.42 14.49
CA GLY A 28 -7.95 -23.92 14.97
C GLY A 28 -9.05 -23.83 13.91
N GLY A 29 -8.70 -23.95 12.62
CA GLY A 29 -9.50 -23.56 11.44
C GLY A 29 -10.95 -24.09 11.26
N HIS A 30 -11.48 -24.91 12.17
CA HIS A 30 -12.89 -25.34 12.15
C HIS A 30 -13.72 -24.78 13.32
N ALA A 31 -13.09 -24.16 14.32
CA ALA A 31 -13.80 -23.61 15.48
C ALA A 31 -14.43 -22.24 15.16
N LYS A 32 -15.71 -22.06 15.50
CA LYS A 32 -16.49 -20.84 15.20
C LYS A 32 -16.07 -19.59 15.99
N LYS A 33 -15.45 -19.75 17.16
CA LYS A 33 -15.09 -18.64 18.09
C LYS A 33 -13.59 -18.46 18.35
N HIS A 34 -12.77 -19.48 18.11
CA HIS A 34 -11.33 -19.47 18.41
C HIS A 34 -10.57 -20.16 17.28
N CYS A 35 -10.24 -19.41 16.23
CA CYS A 35 -9.54 -19.96 15.06
C CYS A 35 -8.04 -20.15 15.29
N ASP A 36 -7.53 -19.81 16.47
CA ASP A 36 -6.10 -19.83 16.79
C ASP A 36 -5.51 -21.24 16.72
N ASP A 37 -4.30 -21.31 16.18
CA ASP A 37 -3.53 -22.54 16.16
C ASP A 37 -2.76 -22.68 17.47
N PHE A 38 -2.68 -23.90 17.98
CA PHE A 38 -2.04 -24.21 19.25
C PHE A 38 -0.85 -25.13 19.04
N PHE A 39 0.31 -24.74 19.53
CA PHE A 39 1.53 -25.53 19.43
C PHE A 39 2.04 -25.94 20.81
N PHE A 40 2.52 -27.17 20.93
CA PHE A 40 3.12 -27.71 22.14
C PHE A 40 4.38 -28.50 21.79
N ASP A 41 5.52 -28.17 22.41
CA ASP A 41 6.82 -28.83 22.16
C ASP A 41 7.16 -29.91 23.21
N GLY A 42 6.20 -30.27 24.06
CA GLY A 42 6.41 -31.16 25.20
C GLY A 42 6.72 -30.43 26.52
N LYS A 43 7.10 -29.15 26.49
CA LYS A 43 7.44 -28.36 27.67
C LYS A 43 6.62 -27.07 27.77
N ARG A 44 6.57 -26.31 26.68
CA ARG A 44 5.93 -25.00 26.54
C ARG A 44 4.82 -25.09 25.50
N SER A 45 3.84 -24.20 25.64
CA SER A 45 2.76 -24.05 24.67
C SER A 45 2.73 -22.64 24.11
N TRP A 46 2.32 -22.53 22.85
CA TRP A 46 2.14 -21.27 22.14
C TRP A 46 0.76 -21.23 21.50
N GLU A 47 0.19 -20.04 21.45
CA GLU A 47 -0.99 -19.75 20.65
C GLU A 47 -0.61 -18.82 19.51
N PHE A 48 -1.09 -19.14 18.32
CA PHE A 48 -0.87 -18.37 17.11
C PHE A 48 -2.20 -17.82 16.64
N GLU A 49 -2.35 -16.50 16.81
CA GLU A 49 -3.56 -15.78 16.42
C GLU A 49 -3.89 -16.03 14.95
N SER A 50 -5.16 -16.28 14.68
CA SER A 50 -5.64 -16.60 13.34
C SER A 50 -6.94 -15.88 13.02
N VAL A 51 -6.91 -15.09 11.95
CA VAL A 51 -8.12 -14.50 11.38
C VAL A 51 -8.72 -15.49 10.39
N ARG A 52 -10.02 -15.74 10.50
CA ARG A 52 -10.73 -16.54 9.49
C ARG A 52 -10.82 -15.74 8.19
N LEU A 53 -10.17 -16.25 7.16
CA LEU A 53 -10.16 -15.63 5.84
C LEU A 53 -11.26 -16.24 4.97
N ARG A 54 -11.81 -15.43 4.06
CA ARG A 54 -12.69 -15.90 2.98
C ARG A 54 -11.91 -15.95 1.66
N PRO A 55 -12.25 -16.85 0.73
CA PRO A 55 -13.32 -17.85 0.81
C PRO A 55 -13.00 -19.00 1.79
N ASP A 56 -14.03 -19.48 2.49
CA ASP A 56 -13.92 -20.64 3.37
C ASP A 56 -13.91 -21.94 2.55
N GLY A 57 -13.30 -22.99 3.09
CA GLY A 57 -13.36 -24.33 2.50
C GLY A 57 -12.31 -24.62 1.42
N LEU A 58 -11.28 -23.78 1.26
CA LEU A 58 -10.19 -24.05 0.33
C LEU A 58 -9.45 -25.35 0.66
N HIS A 59 -9.18 -26.15 -0.37
CA HIS A 59 -8.33 -27.32 -0.27
C HIS A 59 -6.86 -26.92 -0.16
N GLY A 60 -6.01 -27.83 0.34
CA GLY A 60 -4.56 -27.62 0.41
C GLY A 60 -4.05 -26.79 1.60
N THR A 61 -4.94 -26.23 2.44
CA THR A 61 -4.54 -25.40 3.60
C THR A 61 -3.60 -26.13 4.57
N GLY A 62 -3.82 -27.43 4.79
CA GLY A 62 -2.98 -28.27 5.64
C GLY A 62 -1.63 -28.59 5.01
N CYS A 63 -1.62 -29.11 3.78
CA CYS A 63 -0.40 -29.52 3.09
C CYS A 63 0.56 -28.34 2.90
N VAL A 64 0.03 -27.17 2.53
CA VAL A 64 0.85 -25.96 2.32
C VAL A 64 1.39 -25.44 3.64
N LEU A 65 0.60 -25.47 4.73
CA LEU A 65 1.10 -25.10 6.06
C LEU A 65 2.23 -26.05 6.50
N SER A 66 2.05 -27.37 6.39
CA SER A 66 3.06 -28.34 6.79
C SER A 66 4.33 -28.23 5.94
N ALA A 67 4.19 -28.02 4.63
CA ALA A 67 5.32 -27.80 3.73
C ALA A 67 6.09 -26.53 4.12
N ALA A 68 5.40 -25.42 4.39
CA ALA A 68 6.03 -24.17 4.81
C ALA A 68 6.77 -24.31 6.16
N VAL A 69 6.23 -25.06 7.12
CA VAL A 69 6.93 -25.37 8.37
C VAL A 69 8.20 -26.19 8.11
N ALA A 70 8.09 -27.24 7.29
CA ALA A 70 9.24 -28.08 6.93
C ALA A 70 10.34 -27.27 6.23
N SER A 71 9.98 -26.38 5.32
CA SER A 71 10.93 -25.47 4.66
C SER A 71 11.60 -24.51 5.66
N GLY A 72 10.86 -23.95 6.62
CA GLY A 72 11.44 -23.10 7.66
C GLY A 72 12.48 -23.83 8.53
N LEU A 73 12.19 -25.08 8.88
CA LEU A 73 13.14 -25.93 9.61
C LEU A 73 14.39 -26.23 8.79
N ALA A 74 14.23 -26.53 7.50
CA ALA A 74 15.35 -26.75 6.59
C ALA A 74 16.24 -25.50 6.42
N GLN A 75 15.69 -24.30 6.64
CA GLN A 75 16.42 -23.03 6.68
C GLN A 75 17.06 -22.73 8.04
N GLY A 76 16.97 -23.65 9.01
CA GLY A 76 17.56 -23.50 10.34
C GLY A 76 16.73 -22.70 11.34
N LEU A 77 15.45 -22.40 11.04
CA LEU A 77 14.57 -21.74 12.00
C LEU A 77 14.18 -22.69 13.13
N ASP A 78 14.01 -22.16 14.35
CA ASP A 78 13.37 -22.91 15.43
C ASP A 78 11.89 -23.17 15.12
N LEU A 79 11.34 -24.22 15.75
CA LEU A 79 10.00 -24.72 15.41
C LEU A 79 8.87 -23.67 15.66
N PRO A 80 8.80 -22.95 16.79
CA PRO A 80 7.90 -21.80 16.95
C PRO A 80 8.02 -20.74 15.86
N THR A 81 9.25 -20.39 15.46
CA THR A 81 9.49 -19.39 14.40
C THR A 81 9.09 -19.90 13.02
N ALA A 82 9.40 -21.15 12.68
CA ALA A 82 8.97 -21.79 11.44
C ALA A 82 7.44 -21.84 11.34
N ILE A 83 6.74 -22.15 12.43
CA ILE A 83 5.27 -22.12 12.48
C ILE A 83 4.74 -20.70 12.25
N ARG A 84 5.32 -19.70 12.93
CA ARG A 84 4.93 -18.29 12.73
C ARG A 84 5.09 -17.84 11.27
N HIS A 85 6.19 -18.22 10.62
CA HIS A 85 6.42 -17.91 9.21
C HIS A 85 5.42 -18.64 8.31
N ALA A 86 5.20 -19.93 8.54
CA ALA A 86 4.23 -20.74 7.80
C ALA A 86 2.80 -20.19 7.93
N LYS A 87 2.44 -19.62 9.09
CA LYS A 87 1.15 -18.93 9.30
C LYS A 87 1.00 -17.70 8.41
N GLY A 88 2.05 -16.88 8.29
CA GLY A 88 2.05 -15.74 7.37
C GLY A 88 1.97 -16.18 5.90
N PHE A 89 2.72 -17.22 5.55
CA PHE A 89 2.72 -17.80 4.21
C PHE A 89 1.33 -18.32 3.81
N ILE A 90 0.73 -19.19 4.65
CA ILE A 90 -0.56 -19.79 4.34
C ILE A 90 -1.69 -18.76 4.31
N ARG A 91 -1.60 -17.70 5.13
CA ARG A 91 -2.57 -16.60 5.11
C ARG A 91 -2.63 -15.96 3.73
N THR A 92 -1.48 -15.65 3.14
CA THR A 92 -1.37 -15.07 1.79
C THR A 92 -1.87 -16.06 0.72
N ALA A 93 -1.56 -17.35 0.88
CA ALA A 93 -2.01 -18.39 -0.05
C ALA A 93 -3.53 -18.61 -0.01
N ILE A 94 -4.16 -18.46 1.17
CA ILE A 94 -5.62 -18.55 1.33
C ILE A 94 -6.30 -17.32 0.72
N SER A 95 -5.78 -16.11 0.97
CA SER A 95 -6.38 -14.88 0.43
C SER A 95 -6.37 -14.82 -1.09
N SER A 96 -5.41 -15.51 -1.72
CA SER A 96 -5.28 -15.61 -3.17
C SER A 96 -5.83 -16.92 -3.75
N GLY A 97 -6.71 -17.60 -3.01
CA GLY A 97 -7.27 -18.89 -3.42
C GLY A 97 -7.88 -18.86 -4.82
N ILE A 98 -7.64 -19.92 -5.58
CA ILE A 98 -8.05 -20.04 -6.98
C ILE A 98 -9.22 -21.01 -7.08
N LEU A 99 -10.24 -20.61 -7.85
CA LEU A 99 -11.32 -21.51 -8.27
C LEU A 99 -10.90 -22.22 -9.56
N SER A 100 -10.59 -23.51 -9.45
CA SER A 100 -10.34 -24.36 -10.61
C SER A 100 -11.63 -25.06 -11.03
N GLY A 101 -12.28 -24.53 -12.06
CA GLY A 101 -13.54 -25.08 -12.59
C GLY A 101 -14.73 -24.91 -11.62
N LYS A 102 -15.64 -25.89 -11.62
CA LYS A 102 -16.85 -25.89 -10.77
C LYS A 102 -16.64 -26.48 -9.37
N GLY A 103 -15.41 -26.91 -9.05
CA GLY A 103 -15.08 -27.57 -7.79
C GLY A 103 -14.81 -26.60 -6.64
N VAL A 104 -14.43 -27.17 -5.49
CA VAL A 104 -13.99 -26.38 -4.33
C VAL A 104 -12.62 -25.76 -4.64
N GLY A 105 -12.45 -24.47 -4.34
CA GLY A 105 -11.19 -23.76 -4.60
C GLY A 105 -9.99 -24.35 -3.85
N SER A 106 -8.79 -24.05 -4.34
CA SER A 106 -7.53 -24.38 -3.68
C SER A 106 -6.82 -23.12 -3.20
N VAL A 107 -6.03 -23.23 -2.14
CA VAL A 107 -5.04 -22.19 -1.82
C VAL A 107 -4.04 -22.04 -2.98
N ASP A 108 -3.45 -20.85 -3.11
CA ASP A 108 -2.38 -20.55 -4.07
C ASP A 108 -1.03 -20.39 -3.35
N PRO A 109 -0.16 -21.41 -3.34
CA PRO A 109 1.17 -21.31 -2.74
C PRO A 109 2.09 -20.29 -3.43
N LEU A 110 1.85 -19.99 -4.72
CA LEU A 110 2.66 -19.06 -5.49
C LEU A 110 2.30 -17.59 -5.23
N ALA A 111 1.18 -17.33 -4.54
CA ALA A 111 0.73 -15.98 -4.19
C ALA A 111 1.82 -15.13 -3.53
N VAL A 112 2.61 -15.72 -2.62
CA VAL A 112 3.72 -15.04 -1.92
C VAL A 112 4.83 -14.65 -2.90
N PHE A 113 5.14 -15.54 -3.85
CA PHE A 113 6.13 -15.28 -4.89
C PHE A 113 5.63 -14.19 -5.86
N HIS A 114 4.39 -14.31 -6.35
CA HIS A 114 3.79 -13.31 -7.22
C HIS A 114 3.73 -11.93 -6.57
N ARG A 115 3.34 -11.85 -5.30
CA ARG A 115 3.35 -10.59 -4.54
C ARG A 115 4.76 -10.04 -4.39
N SER A 116 5.76 -10.88 -4.13
CA SER A 116 7.17 -10.44 -4.02
C SER A 116 7.69 -9.89 -5.34
N ARG A 117 7.37 -10.55 -6.46
CA ARG A 117 7.69 -10.08 -7.81
C ARG A 117 7.04 -8.73 -8.11
N GLN A 118 5.73 -8.59 -7.87
CA GLN A 118 5.01 -7.34 -8.07
C GLN A 118 5.60 -6.19 -7.24
N ARG A 119 6.00 -6.47 -6.00
CA ARG A 119 6.68 -5.49 -5.14
C ARG A 119 7.98 -5.02 -5.76
N PHE A 120 8.80 -5.94 -6.26
CA PHE A 120 10.05 -5.62 -6.90
C PHE A 120 9.85 -4.79 -8.19
N GLU A 121 8.96 -5.23 -9.07
CA GLU A 121 8.63 -4.52 -10.33
C GLU A 121 8.12 -3.10 -10.05
N LEU A 122 7.27 -2.93 -9.02
CA LEU A 122 6.76 -1.62 -8.65
C LEU A 122 7.86 -0.69 -8.09
N LEU A 123 8.76 -1.21 -7.27
CA LEU A 123 9.91 -0.44 -6.78
C LEU A 123 10.80 0.03 -7.93
N GLN A 124 11.12 -0.85 -8.87
CA GLN A 124 11.89 -0.50 -10.05
C GLN A 124 11.19 0.55 -10.91
N SER A 125 9.87 0.40 -11.12
CA SER A 125 9.08 1.36 -11.90
C SER A 125 9.06 2.74 -11.26
N VAL A 126 8.88 2.84 -9.94
CA VAL A 126 8.93 4.12 -9.21
C VAL A 126 10.33 4.72 -9.24
N SER A 127 11.38 3.93 -9.05
CA SER A 127 12.76 4.41 -9.17
C SER A 127 13.06 4.97 -10.57
N ALA A 128 12.65 4.26 -11.63
CA ALA A 128 12.82 4.74 -13.00
C ALA A 128 12.04 6.03 -13.25
N ALA A 129 10.79 6.12 -12.76
CA ALA A 129 10.00 7.34 -12.88
C ALA A 129 10.64 8.53 -12.17
N LEU A 130 11.28 8.33 -11.01
CA LEU A 130 12.02 9.39 -10.33
C LEU A 130 13.19 9.92 -11.18
N GLU A 131 13.94 9.05 -11.85
CA GLU A 131 15.02 9.47 -12.74
C GLU A 131 14.48 10.31 -13.91
N VAL A 132 13.38 9.89 -14.54
CA VAL A 132 12.73 10.68 -15.60
C VAL A 132 12.28 12.06 -15.07
N LEU A 133 11.69 12.12 -13.87
CA LEU A 133 11.29 13.38 -13.25
C LEU A 133 12.49 14.29 -12.96
N LYS A 134 13.62 13.73 -12.52
CA LYS A 134 14.88 14.47 -12.30
C LYS A 134 15.43 15.04 -13.60
N GLU A 135 15.51 14.23 -14.65
CA GLU A 135 15.98 14.63 -15.98
C GLU A 135 15.14 15.77 -16.56
N ASN A 136 13.83 15.74 -16.33
CA ASN A 136 12.89 16.77 -16.79
C ASN A 136 12.85 18.03 -15.91
N LYS A 137 13.64 18.10 -14.83
CA LYS A 137 13.77 19.30 -13.97
C LYS A 137 12.42 19.86 -13.49
N ILE A 138 11.60 18.99 -12.92
CA ILE A 138 10.26 19.33 -12.45
C ILE A 138 10.24 20.12 -11.12
N GLY A 139 11.36 20.71 -10.67
CA GLY A 139 11.48 21.39 -9.38
C GLY A 139 10.46 22.51 -9.14
N ASN A 140 9.94 23.13 -10.22
CA ASN A 140 8.89 24.14 -10.13
C ASN A 140 7.52 23.57 -9.69
N LEU A 141 7.31 22.25 -9.81
CA LEU A 141 6.11 21.57 -9.34
C LEU A 141 6.19 21.15 -7.87
N ILE A 142 7.35 21.28 -7.23
CA ILE A 142 7.55 20.80 -5.86
C ILE A 142 7.14 21.90 -4.87
N PRO A 143 6.24 21.64 -3.91
CA PRO A 143 5.81 22.58 -2.88
C PRO A 143 6.87 22.74 -1.78
N GLU A 144 6.67 23.70 -0.86
CA GLU A 144 7.59 23.91 0.27
C GLU A 144 7.59 22.72 1.23
N VAL A 145 6.42 22.09 1.45
CA VAL A 145 6.32 20.82 2.20
C VAL A 145 6.79 19.60 1.41
N GLN A 146 7.38 19.80 0.23
CA GLN A 146 7.94 18.77 -0.65
C GLN A 146 6.89 17.81 -1.24
N SER A 147 7.27 17.11 -2.31
CA SER A 147 6.39 16.16 -2.99
C SER A 147 6.64 14.73 -2.53
N ASN A 148 5.64 13.88 -2.64
CA ASN A 148 5.83 12.44 -2.53
C ASN A 148 5.01 11.75 -3.61
N ILE A 149 5.47 10.57 -4.02
CA ILE A 149 4.77 9.67 -4.92
C ILE A 149 4.31 8.49 -4.07
N GLY A 150 3.04 8.13 -4.18
CA GLY A 150 2.46 6.95 -3.53
C GLY A 150 1.87 6.03 -4.59
N VAL A 151 2.29 4.77 -4.63
CA VAL A 151 1.72 3.79 -5.56
C VAL A 151 1.40 2.47 -4.85
N GLY A 152 0.13 2.08 -4.87
CA GLY A 152 -0.36 0.86 -4.24
C GLY A 152 -0.22 -0.36 -5.14
N LEU A 153 0.08 -1.53 -4.57
CA LEU A 153 -0.11 -2.80 -5.26
C LEU A 153 -1.57 -2.98 -5.69
N PRO A 154 -1.86 -3.76 -6.75
CA PRO A 154 -3.21 -4.23 -7.00
C PRO A 154 -3.78 -4.92 -5.74
N GLY A 155 -4.95 -4.47 -5.29
CA GLY A 155 -5.56 -4.98 -4.04
C GLY A 155 -4.84 -4.57 -2.75
N ALA A 156 -4.07 -3.47 -2.74
CA ALA A 156 -3.43 -2.96 -1.52
C ALA A 156 -4.45 -2.76 -0.37
N GLU A 157 -4.16 -3.38 0.78
CA GLU A 157 -5.06 -3.36 1.95
C GLU A 157 -4.60 -2.35 3.01
N GLY A 158 -3.32 -1.98 2.98
CA GLY A 158 -2.73 -1.12 4.00
C GLY A 158 -1.47 -0.40 3.55
N VAL A 159 -0.93 0.39 4.46
CA VAL A 159 0.24 1.26 4.19
C VAL A 159 1.46 0.45 3.73
N ALA A 160 1.63 -0.79 4.22
CA ALA A 160 2.71 -1.69 3.83
C ALA A 160 2.66 -2.15 2.36
N ASP A 161 1.52 -1.94 1.68
CA ASP A 161 1.30 -2.29 0.27
C ASP A 161 1.46 -1.09 -0.68
N VAL A 162 1.83 0.07 -0.15
CA VAL A 162 2.04 1.29 -0.92
C VAL A 162 3.52 1.65 -0.92
N VAL A 163 4.12 1.80 -2.10
CA VAL A 163 5.46 2.38 -2.28
C VAL A 163 5.37 3.88 -2.10
N ALA A 164 6.31 4.46 -1.36
CA ALA A 164 6.52 5.88 -1.29
C ALA A 164 8.00 6.23 -1.10
N ILE A 165 8.33 7.52 -1.14
CA ILE A 165 9.71 8.00 -0.96
C ILE A 165 9.94 8.41 0.50
N PRO A 166 10.82 7.71 1.25
CA PRO A 166 11.25 8.16 2.57
C PRO A 166 11.96 9.51 2.45
N GLY A 167 11.62 10.47 3.32
CA GLY A 167 12.19 11.82 3.25
C GLY A 167 11.69 12.67 2.08
N ARG A 168 10.74 12.19 1.27
CA ARG A 168 10.08 12.92 0.16
C ARG A 168 11.03 13.29 -1.00
N ILE A 169 10.44 13.90 -2.02
CA ILE A 169 11.10 14.48 -3.19
C ILE A 169 11.30 15.96 -2.90
N VAL A 170 12.57 16.35 -2.74
CA VAL A 170 12.99 17.69 -2.32
C VAL A 170 13.37 18.51 -3.53
N LYS A 171 12.98 19.80 -3.51
CA LYS A 171 13.34 20.77 -4.55
C LYS A 171 14.76 21.29 -4.35
N ARG A 172 15.51 21.43 -5.45
CA ARG A 172 16.78 22.18 -5.51
C ARG A 172 16.80 23.05 -6.76
N GLY A 173 16.27 24.27 -6.66
CA GLY A 173 16.06 25.13 -7.84
C GLY A 173 15.05 24.50 -8.81
N ARG A 174 15.48 24.22 -10.04
CA ARG A 174 14.68 23.46 -11.02
C ARG A 174 14.87 21.95 -10.90
N ASP A 175 15.91 21.49 -10.21
CA ASP A 175 16.16 20.06 -10.01
C ASP A 175 15.35 19.52 -8.81
N ILE A 176 15.30 18.20 -8.71
CA ILE A 176 14.76 17.48 -7.56
C ILE A 176 15.77 16.44 -7.08
N PHE A 177 15.70 16.07 -5.82
CA PHE A 177 16.46 14.94 -5.27
C PHE A 177 15.64 14.19 -4.22
N THR A 178 16.08 12.99 -3.89
CA THR A 178 15.47 12.14 -2.85
C THR A 178 16.55 11.74 -1.86
N VAL A 179 16.22 11.73 -0.56
CA VAL A 179 17.17 11.38 0.50
C VAL A 179 17.39 9.86 0.58
N ALA A 180 16.40 9.09 0.15
CA ALA A 180 16.45 7.62 0.12
C ALA A 180 15.75 7.07 -1.13
N GLN A 181 15.99 5.80 -1.41
CA GLN A 181 15.29 5.03 -2.45
C GLN A 181 13.82 4.79 -2.07
N PRO A 182 12.92 4.57 -3.06
CA PRO A 182 11.53 4.21 -2.81
C PRO A 182 11.43 2.96 -1.93
N GLN A 183 10.47 2.95 -1.00
CA GLN A 183 10.22 1.82 -0.10
C GLN A 183 8.72 1.64 0.15
N PHE A 184 8.31 0.40 0.37
CA PHE A 184 6.97 0.09 0.83
C PHE A 184 6.75 0.59 2.26
N GLY A 185 5.60 1.20 2.51
CA GLY A 185 5.23 1.69 3.83
C GLY A 185 5.98 2.95 4.30
N ALA A 186 6.76 3.58 3.43
CA ALA A 186 7.60 4.73 3.77
C ALA A 186 6.82 5.99 4.17
N SER A 187 5.55 6.13 3.77
CA SER A 187 4.76 7.32 4.03
C SER A 187 3.30 6.98 4.29
N ARG A 188 2.88 7.13 5.56
CA ARG A 188 1.46 6.99 5.95
C ARG A 188 0.56 8.04 5.28
N HIS A 189 1.09 9.25 5.04
CA HIS A 189 0.32 10.36 4.51
C HIS A 189 -0.16 10.10 3.07
N VAL A 190 0.77 9.80 2.16
CA VAL A 190 0.40 9.52 0.75
C VAL A 190 -0.29 8.17 0.62
N ALA A 191 0.11 7.18 1.43
CA ALA A 191 -0.55 5.87 1.42
C ALA A 191 -2.03 5.95 1.79
N LYS A 192 -2.42 6.76 2.80
CA LYS A 192 -3.83 6.97 3.12
C LYS A 192 -4.62 7.54 1.95
N ILE A 193 -4.03 8.46 1.18
CA ILE A 193 -4.68 9.03 -0.01
C ILE A 193 -4.85 7.96 -1.09
N VAL A 194 -3.79 7.22 -1.42
CA VAL A 194 -3.82 6.11 -2.39
C VAL A 194 -4.88 5.08 -2.00
N LEU A 195 -4.87 4.60 -0.75
CA LEU A 195 -5.84 3.62 -0.26
C LEU A 195 -7.27 4.17 -0.26
N THR A 196 -7.45 5.47 0.02
CA THR A 196 -8.79 6.10 -0.06
C THR A 196 -9.27 6.11 -1.50
N VAL A 197 -8.44 6.51 -2.45
CA VAL A 197 -8.76 6.51 -3.89
C VAL A 197 -9.11 5.09 -4.36
N MET A 198 -8.29 4.10 -4.01
CA MET A 198 -8.51 2.69 -4.36
C MET A 198 -9.81 2.10 -3.83
N ARG A 199 -10.32 2.58 -2.68
CA ARG A 199 -11.63 2.15 -2.16
C ARG A 199 -12.80 2.62 -3.03
N PHE A 200 -12.64 3.74 -3.73
CA PHE A 200 -13.66 4.25 -4.67
C PHE A 200 -13.46 3.70 -6.08
N ASP A 201 -12.21 3.58 -6.53
CA ASP A 201 -11.86 2.98 -7.81
C ASP A 201 -10.55 2.18 -7.67
N PRO A 202 -10.63 0.84 -7.58
CA PRO A 202 -9.44 -0.02 -7.44
C PRO A 202 -8.46 0.07 -8.61
N SER A 203 -8.86 0.61 -9.76
CA SER A 203 -7.97 0.82 -10.91
C SER A 203 -7.01 2.00 -10.69
N GLN A 204 -7.40 2.99 -9.90
CA GLN A 204 -6.61 4.19 -9.60
C GLN A 204 -5.73 3.94 -8.37
N ARG A 205 -4.42 3.78 -8.58
CA ARG A 205 -3.49 3.31 -7.53
C ARG A 205 -2.25 4.18 -7.37
N ALA A 206 -2.08 5.21 -8.18
CA ALA A 206 -0.90 6.07 -8.18
C ALA A 206 -1.31 7.51 -7.87
N VAL A 207 -0.60 8.15 -6.94
CA VAL A 207 -0.84 9.53 -6.53
C VAL A 207 0.48 10.28 -6.36
N MET A 208 0.55 11.51 -6.84
CA MET A 208 1.64 12.43 -6.52
C MET A 208 1.07 13.78 -6.07
N ASN A 209 1.59 14.34 -4.98
CA ASN A 209 1.27 15.71 -4.60
C ASN A 209 2.26 16.69 -5.24
N ILE A 210 1.73 17.78 -5.79
CA ILE A 210 2.49 18.88 -6.40
C ILE A 210 1.98 20.21 -5.87
N LYS A 211 2.80 21.25 -6.01
CA LYS A 211 2.49 22.62 -5.62
C LYS A 211 1.17 23.08 -6.22
N PHE A 212 0.38 23.80 -5.42
CA PHE A 212 -0.77 24.51 -5.93
C PHE A 212 -0.37 25.92 -6.40
N THR A 213 -0.77 26.26 -7.61
CA THR A 213 -0.86 27.64 -8.09
C THR A 213 -2.07 27.77 -9.00
N GLY A 214 -2.63 28.98 -9.13
CA GLY A 214 -3.71 29.23 -10.08
C GLY A 214 -3.33 28.90 -11.53
N SER A 215 -2.06 29.08 -11.91
CA SER A 215 -1.55 28.70 -13.23
C SER A 215 -1.50 27.19 -13.42
N LEU A 216 -1.04 26.42 -12.43
CA LEU A 216 -1.01 24.96 -12.47
C LEU A 216 -2.41 24.35 -12.56
N LEU A 217 -3.36 24.91 -11.81
CA LEU A 217 -4.75 24.46 -11.89
C LEU A 217 -5.35 24.74 -13.27
N LYS A 218 -5.13 25.94 -13.84
CA LYS A 218 -5.55 26.29 -15.20
C LYS A 218 -4.89 25.38 -16.26
N ALA A 219 -3.62 25.03 -16.09
CA ALA A 219 -2.94 24.05 -16.94
C ALA A 219 -3.65 22.69 -16.90
N CYS A 220 -4.00 22.19 -15.71
CA CYS A 220 -4.75 20.93 -15.58
C CYS A 220 -6.12 20.99 -16.28
N GLN A 221 -6.85 22.10 -16.15
CA GLN A 221 -8.13 22.32 -16.83
C GLN A 221 -7.98 22.29 -18.36
N ARG A 222 -6.96 22.99 -18.89
CA ARG A 222 -6.66 23.02 -20.33
C ARG A 222 -6.24 21.66 -20.90
N LEU A 223 -5.64 20.80 -20.07
CA LEU A 223 -5.30 19.43 -20.43
C LEU A 223 -6.52 18.48 -20.41
N GLY A 224 -7.70 18.98 -20.06
CA GLY A 224 -8.93 18.19 -20.02
C GLY A 224 -9.03 17.26 -18.81
N PHE A 225 -8.20 17.47 -17.79
CA PHE A 225 -8.25 16.65 -16.57
C PHE A 225 -9.51 16.94 -15.78
N LYS A 226 -10.14 15.87 -15.28
CA LYS A 226 -11.27 15.98 -14.37
C LYS A 226 -10.75 16.42 -13.01
N ILE A 227 -11.35 17.47 -12.45
CA ILE A 227 -10.85 18.12 -11.24
C ILE A 227 -11.93 18.09 -10.17
N GLY A 228 -11.55 17.57 -8.99
CA GLY A 228 -12.29 17.73 -7.74
C GLY A 228 -11.53 18.64 -6.77
N SER A 229 -12.24 19.09 -5.74
CA SER A 229 -11.65 19.85 -4.65
C SER A 229 -12.36 19.58 -3.33
N PHE A 230 -11.71 19.98 -2.24
CA PHE A 230 -12.34 20.04 -0.93
C PHE A 230 -11.79 21.23 -0.14
N SER A 231 -12.60 21.74 0.79
CA SER A 231 -12.17 22.76 1.74
C SER A 231 -11.91 22.14 3.11
N ARG A 232 -10.84 22.59 3.77
CA ARG A 232 -10.52 22.18 5.17
C ARG A 232 -11.40 22.89 6.20
N ALA A 233 -12.10 23.95 5.78
CA ALA A 233 -13.07 24.64 6.63
C ALA A 233 -14.25 23.72 6.97
N ASP A 234 -14.67 22.90 6.01
CA ASP A 234 -15.83 22.01 6.12
C ASP A 234 -15.52 20.72 6.88
N GLU A 235 -14.27 20.55 7.35
CA GLU A 235 -13.82 19.35 8.05
C GLU A 235 -14.42 19.29 9.47
N PRO A 236 -15.17 18.21 9.81
CA PRO A 236 -15.78 18.05 11.13
C PRO A 236 -14.75 18.06 12.26
N LYS A 237 -15.10 18.65 13.40
CA LYS A 237 -14.22 18.73 14.59
C LYS A 237 -13.76 17.36 15.09
N SER A 238 -14.60 16.32 14.97
CA SER A 238 -14.27 14.94 15.33
C SER A 238 -13.17 14.32 14.46
N VAL A 239 -13.07 14.72 13.18
CA VAL A 239 -12.03 14.25 12.25
C VAL A 239 -10.73 15.03 12.48
N LYS A 240 -10.81 16.32 12.81
CA LYS A 240 -9.63 17.16 13.13
C LYS A 240 -8.85 16.65 14.34
N GLN A 241 -9.52 16.05 15.32
CA GLN A 241 -8.89 15.50 16.52
C GLN A 241 -8.18 14.16 16.28
N LEU A 242 -8.54 13.42 15.23
CA LEU A 242 -7.93 12.15 14.86
C LEU A 242 -6.76 12.41 13.89
N GLU A 243 -5.53 12.33 14.42
CA GLU A 243 -4.32 12.63 13.66
C GLU A 243 -4.23 11.82 12.34
N GLY A 244 -4.06 12.53 11.23
CA GLY A 244 -3.96 11.94 9.90
C GLY A 244 -5.27 11.47 9.27
N SER A 245 -6.44 11.85 9.81
CA SER A 245 -7.76 11.53 9.23
C SER A 245 -8.28 12.61 8.27
N SER A 246 -7.78 13.84 8.38
CA SER A 246 -8.20 14.99 7.57
C SER A 246 -8.09 14.77 6.06
N LEU A 247 -7.08 14.03 5.62
CA LEU A 247 -6.79 13.84 4.19
C LEU A 247 -7.62 12.72 3.59
N GLU A 248 -7.82 11.64 4.34
CA GLU A 248 -8.76 10.58 3.96
C GLU A 248 -10.17 11.17 3.84
N TRP A 249 -10.57 12.01 4.79
CA TRP A 249 -11.85 12.73 4.70
C TRP A 249 -11.90 13.67 3.49
N GLY A 250 -10.89 14.52 3.29
CA GLY A 250 -10.87 15.48 2.19
C GLY A 250 -10.90 14.83 0.81
N THR A 251 -10.06 13.82 0.59
CA THR A 251 -10.06 13.01 -0.64
C THR A 251 -11.41 12.32 -0.84
N ARG A 252 -12.00 11.75 0.21
CA ARG A 252 -13.33 11.13 0.15
C ARG A 252 -14.42 12.13 -0.24
N GLN A 253 -14.40 13.33 0.33
CA GLN A 253 -15.38 14.38 0.02
C GLN A 253 -15.27 14.84 -1.43
N ALA A 254 -14.05 15.10 -1.91
CA ALA A 254 -13.82 15.48 -3.30
C ALA A 254 -14.34 14.42 -4.28
N ILE A 255 -14.04 13.13 -4.03
CA ILE A 255 -14.49 12.03 -4.89
C ILE A 255 -16.03 11.91 -4.86
N ARG A 256 -16.65 12.00 -3.67
CA ARG A 256 -18.11 11.94 -3.52
C ARG A 256 -18.81 13.10 -4.23
N ALA A 257 -18.27 14.31 -4.15
CA ALA A 257 -18.81 15.47 -4.83
C ALA A 257 -18.71 15.33 -6.37
N CYS A 258 -17.64 14.74 -6.88
CA CYS A 258 -17.50 14.44 -8.31
C CYS A 258 -18.36 13.25 -8.78
N GLY A 259 -18.69 12.31 -7.89
CA GLY A 259 -19.37 11.05 -8.22
C GLY A 259 -18.46 9.99 -8.86
N PHE A 260 -17.19 10.31 -9.10
CA PHE A 260 -16.15 9.42 -9.64
C PHE A 260 -14.78 9.88 -9.12
N VAL A 261 -13.72 9.07 -9.29
CA VAL A 261 -12.35 9.47 -8.93
C VAL A 261 -11.79 10.42 -9.99
N PRO A 262 -11.56 11.71 -9.68
CA PRO A 262 -11.02 12.66 -10.66
C PRO A 262 -9.52 12.47 -10.87
N ASP A 263 -9.00 12.99 -11.99
CA ASP A 263 -7.56 13.00 -12.28
C ASP A 263 -6.78 13.89 -11.29
N ILE A 264 -7.43 14.94 -10.81
CA ILE A 264 -6.85 15.96 -9.94
C ILE A 264 -7.76 16.20 -8.74
N ILE A 265 -7.19 16.22 -7.53
CA ILE A 265 -7.86 16.73 -6.33
C ILE A 265 -6.99 17.84 -5.73
N TYR A 266 -7.53 19.05 -5.61
CA TYR A 266 -6.82 20.15 -4.95
C TYR A 266 -7.49 20.61 -3.65
N ASP A 267 -6.70 21.22 -2.76
CA ASP A 267 -7.20 21.95 -1.59
C ASP A 267 -6.48 23.30 -1.45
N LEU A 268 -7.22 24.33 -1.04
CA LEU A 268 -6.72 25.69 -0.81
C LEU A 268 -6.07 25.83 0.58
N GLY A 269 -5.55 24.74 1.14
CA GLY A 269 -4.86 24.77 2.42
C GLY A 269 -5.77 25.16 3.58
N GLY A 270 -5.14 25.69 4.63
CA GLY A 270 -5.81 26.18 5.84
C GLY A 270 -4.76 26.67 6.83
N GLN A 271 -5.17 27.01 8.06
CA GLN A 271 -4.22 27.47 9.08
C GLN A 271 -3.10 26.43 9.30
N GLY A 272 -1.86 26.82 8.96
CA GLY A 272 -0.67 25.95 9.04
C GLY A 272 -0.60 24.81 8.01
N LYS A 273 -1.42 24.83 6.95
CA LYS A 273 -1.44 23.81 5.90
C LYS A 273 -1.33 24.47 4.52
N GLU A 274 -0.26 24.15 3.80
CA GLU A 274 0.00 24.61 2.42
C GLU A 274 -1.07 24.07 1.45
N GLU A 275 -1.42 24.87 0.46
CA GLU A 275 -2.27 24.49 -0.66
C GLU A 275 -1.62 23.41 -1.53
N MET A 276 -2.42 22.48 -2.03
CA MET A 276 -1.87 21.28 -2.68
C MET A 276 -2.73 20.80 -3.85
N ILE A 277 -2.07 20.37 -4.92
CA ILE A 277 -2.68 19.58 -6.00
C ILE A 277 -2.26 18.12 -5.83
N ARG A 278 -3.19 17.18 -5.94
CA ARG A 278 -2.93 15.74 -5.97
C ARG A 278 -3.30 15.20 -7.33
N VAL A 279 -2.31 14.69 -8.04
CA VAL A 279 -2.48 14.04 -9.35
C VAL A 279 -2.69 12.56 -9.11
N ILE A 280 -3.75 12.01 -9.68
CA ILE A 280 -4.20 10.63 -9.52
C ILE A 280 -4.10 9.90 -10.87
N ALA A 281 -3.64 8.66 -10.86
CA ALA A 281 -3.59 7.81 -12.05
C ALA A 281 -3.70 6.31 -11.71
N SER A 282 -3.83 5.49 -12.75
CA SER A 282 -3.94 4.03 -12.65
C SER A 282 -2.64 3.34 -12.21
N ASP A 283 -1.51 3.89 -12.67
CA ASP A 283 -0.19 3.28 -12.55
C ASP A 283 0.91 4.36 -12.63
N VAL A 284 2.17 3.93 -12.45
CA VAL A 284 3.34 4.80 -12.46
C VAL A 284 3.51 5.53 -13.78
N GLY A 285 3.33 4.85 -14.92
CA GLY A 285 3.53 5.43 -16.25
C GLY A 285 2.50 6.51 -16.55
N SER A 286 1.23 6.23 -16.27
CA SER A 286 0.13 7.19 -16.42
C SER A 286 0.28 8.39 -15.48
N LEU A 287 0.77 8.18 -14.25
CA LEU A 287 1.07 9.27 -13.33
C LEU A 287 2.20 10.16 -13.86
N LEU A 288 3.29 9.54 -14.33
CA LEU A 288 4.43 10.24 -14.91
C LEU A 288 4.03 11.08 -16.13
N ASP A 289 3.25 10.50 -17.05
CA ASP A 289 2.72 11.20 -18.22
C ASP A 289 1.89 12.44 -17.84
N LYS A 290 0.97 12.31 -16.88
CA LYS A 290 0.19 13.45 -16.38
C LYS A 290 1.09 14.55 -15.79
N ILE A 291 2.06 14.18 -14.97
CA ILE A 291 2.99 15.15 -14.33
C ILE A 291 3.82 15.88 -15.39
N LEU A 292 4.36 15.16 -16.37
CA LEU A 292 5.15 15.76 -17.45
C LEU A 292 4.32 16.65 -18.36
N LYS A 293 3.07 16.27 -18.68
CA LYS A 293 2.14 17.13 -19.43
C LYS A 293 1.84 18.43 -18.69
N ILE A 294 1.60 18.37 -17.38
CA ILE A 294 1.41 19.58 -16.54
C ILE A 294 2.66 20.44 -16.58
N HIS A 295 3.84 19.83 -16.41
CA HIS A 295 5.12 20.53 -16.43
C HIS A 295 5.37 21.27 -17.76
N GLN A 296 5.24 20.55 -18.88
CA GLN A 296 5.45 21.09 -20.22
C GLN A 296 4.45 22.20 -20.55
N ARG A 297 3.19 22.08 -20.10
CA ARG A 297 2.18 23.12 -20.33
C ARG A 297 2.54 24.42 -19.64
N ILE A 298 3.04 24.36 -18.41
CA ILE A 298 3.47 25.55 -17.66
C ILE A 298 4.72 26.19 -18.28
N GLN A 299 5.66 25.38 -18.80
CA GLN A 299 6.82 25.93 -19.50
C GLN A 299 6.43 26.70 -20.76
N LYS A 300 5.43 26.22 -21.52
CA LYS A 300 4.91 26.91 -22.71
C LYS A 300 4.11 28.18 -22.39
N ASP A 301 3.43 28.21 -21.25
CA ASP A 301 2.61 29.35 -20.81
C ASP A 301 3.45 30.41 -20.06
N SER A 302 4.74 30.15 -19.81
CA SER A 302 5.67 31.13 -19.25
C SER A 302 6.31 31.95 -20.38
N PRO A 303 6.43 33.29 -20.26
CA PRO A 303 7.12 34.09 -21.29
C PRO A 303 8.57 33.61 -21.47
N PRO A 304 9.17 33.74 -22.67
CA PRO A 304 10.58 33.48 -22.86
C PRO A 304 11.36 34.36 -21.87
N GLN A 305 12.15 33.75 -21.00
CA GLN A 305 13.00 34.51 -20.09
C GLN A 305 14.03 35.28 -20.90
N GLU A 306 14.14 36.58 -20.64
CA GLU A 306 15.26 37.41 -21.07
C GLU A 306 16.56 36.66 -20.79
N THR A 307 17.36 36.48 -21.84
CA THR A 307 18.73 36.01 -21.72
C THR A 307 19.47 36.96 -20.80
N ASP A 308 20.08 36.39 -19.76
CA ASP A 308 20.99 37.06 -18.82
C ASP A 308 21.84 38.13 -19.53
N PRO A 309 21.67 39.44 -19.22
CA PRO A 309 22.41 40.50 -19.88
C PRO A 309 23.93 40.40 -19.64
N TRP A 310 24.37 39.58 -18.70
CA TRP A 310 25.78 39.38 -18.37
C TRP A 310 26.48 38.28 -19.20
N ARG A 311 25.78 37.61 -20.13
CA ARG A 311 26.39 36.62 -21.04
C ARG A 311 27.10 37.20 -22.27
N LYS A 312 27.23 38.52 -22.37
CA LYS A 312 28.04 39.19 -23.40
C LYS A 312 29.16 40.01 -22.77
N HIS A 313 30.21 39.35 -22.26
CA HIS A 313 31.56 39.89 -22.19
C HIS A 313 32.57 38.73 -22.15
#